data_AF-X6P2V9-F1
#
_entry.id   AF-X6P2V9-F1
#
_cell.length_a   1.000
_cell.length_b   1.000
_cell.length_c   1.000
_cell.angle_alpha   90.00
_cell.angle_beta   90.00
_cell.angle_gamma   90.00
#
_symmetry.space_group_name_H-M   'P 1'
#
loop_
_entity.id
_entity.type
_entity.pdbx_description
1 polymer ?
#
loop_
_entity_poly.entity_id
_entity_poly.type
_entity_poly.pdbx_seq_one_letter_code
_entity_poly.pdbx_strand_id
1 'polypeptide(L)'
;MGNRTATQKHLEKQIEPSQHLNTSTSFQSLKDLPNPLYESQCVLHKHELLICGSYKQRSCYSYHILKNEYKFICEYPRGTKLWGHCVVKLVDNNSKDSNQITLLSFGGPAYTKKYTFVMKYVSIWSNISNKSNKLNNYNQWVPLTNNHNTIIIGRDYDDYIGARAVIGGSNNHLLFINYYKNNISVFDLNTFQFINHDILPTNNPIFCHCFVLKLENGQGKEMIKMNEEKNKHNYQMLLFCKKTGFSIEYDEDDNTFQFHQLPVCNDIASFYRYAYVRINDIILFFGGIGNYISKSVHKYSIEENKWMTFQSTLPSPLFNCIAVLNEEDNHIHIIGGKDDKRTVLSTHLKTKVREWDPSQIVMICLFIIYFDEK
;
A
#
# COMPACT_ATOMS: atom_id res chain seq x y z
N MET A 1 5.29 -22.58 84.07
CA MET A 1 5.23 -22.97 82.64
C MET A 1 4.23 -22.07 81.95
N GLY A 2 4.70 -21.00 81.31
CA GLY A 2 3.86 -20.07 80.56
C GLY A 2 4.60 -19.68 79.30
N ASN A 3 4.30 -20.36 78.20
CA ASN A 3 4.88 -20.04 76.89
C ASN A 3 4.02 -18.98 76.21
N ARG A 4 4.64 -17.82 75.99
CA ARG A 4 4.20 -16.77 75.07
C ARG A 4 4.40 -17.26 73.63
N THR A 5 3.32 -17.37 72.87
CA THR A 5 3.37 -17.43 71.40
C THR A 5 3.07 -16.04 70.85
N ALA A 6 4.09 -15.38 70.31
CA ALA A 6 3.96 -14.15 69.54
C ALA A 6 3.69 -14.51 68.07
N THR A 7 2.51 -14.13 67.56
CA THR A 7 2.14 -14.30 66.16
C THR A 7 2.65 -13.11 65.36
N GLN A 8 3.66 -13.34 64.51
CA GLN A 8 4.26 -12.35 63.63
C GLN A 8 3.33 -12.15 62.41
N LYS A 9 2.59 -11.04 62.36
CA LYS A 9 1.84 -10.61 61.17
C LYS A 9 2.84 -10.11 60.11
N HIS A 10 2.99 -10.88 59.04
CA HIS A 10 3.71 -10.44 57.83
C HIS A 10 2.81 -9.45 57.07
N LEU A 11 3.23 -8.19 56.99
CA LEU A 11 2.54 -7.14 56.26
C LEU A 11 2.93 -7.27 54.77
N GLU A 12 2.13 -7.99 53.98
CA GLU A 12 2.25 -7.96 52.52
C GLU A 12 1.80 -6.60 52.01
N LYS A 13 2.79 -5.75 51.74
CA LYS A 13 2.60 -4.47 51.06
C LYS A 13 2.24 -4.77 49.60
N GLN A 14 0.95 -4.75 49.27
CA GLN A 14 0.49 -4.71 47.88
C GLN A 14 1.05 -3.43 47.25
N ILE A 15 2.03 -3.60 46.37
CA ILE A 15 2.51 -2.55 45.48
C ILE A 15 1.52 -2.54 44.32
N GLU A 16 0.54 -1.64 44.37
CA GLU A 16 -0.18 -1.24 43.16
C GLU A 16 0.87 -0.68 42.17
N PRO A 17 0.96 -1.20 40.93
CA PRO A 17 1.61 -0.45 39.88
C PRO A 17 0.68 0.72 39.56
N SER A 18 1.10 1.92 39.94
CA SER A 18 0.48 3.16 39.49
C SER A 18 0.54 3.20 37.96
N GLN A 19 -0.56 2.79 37.32
CA GLN A 19 -0.80 3.03 35.91
C GLN A 19 -1.07 4.51 35.72
N HIS A 20 -0.01 5.32 35.75
CA HIS A 20 0.04 6.46 34.86
C HIS A 20 0.21 5.91 33.45
N LEU A 21 -0.91 5.48 32.85
CA LEU A 21 -1.04 5.31 31.42
C LEU A 21 -0.81 6.70 30.81
N ASN A 22 0.44 7.04 30.54
CA ASN A 22 0.74 7.96 29.47
C ASN A 22 0.18 7.29 28.22
N THR A 23 -0.99 7.72 27.78
CA THR A 23 -1.55 7.39 26.46
C THR A 23 -0.61 7.99 25.42
N SER A 24 0.53 7.34 25.20
CA SER A 24 1.39 7.57 24.06
C SER A 24 0.53 7.26 22.85
N THR A 25 0.14 8.30 22.13
CA THR A 25 -0.61 8.14 20.88
C THR A 25 0.24 7.32 19.93
N SER A 26 -0.27 6.17 19.46
CA SER A 26 0.46 5.28 18.51
C SER A 26 0.77 5.96 17.17
N PHE A 27 0.25 7.17 16.96
CA PHE A 27 0.41 7.99 15.76
C PHE A 27 1.06 9.32 16.09
N GLN A 28 2.07 9.69 15.31
CA GLN A 28 2.71 10.99 15.33
C GLN A 28 2.28 11.80 14.11
N SER A 29 1.83 13.04 14.32
CA SER A 29 1.59 13.98 13.23
C SER A 29 2.90 14.52 12.66
N LEU A 30 2.97 14.63 11.34
CA LEU A 30 4.08 15.21 10.58
C LEU A 30 3.69 16.55 9.98
N LYS A 31 4.58 17.13 9.16
CA LYS A 31 4.28 18.36 8.43
C LYS A 31 3.06 18.15 7.54
N ASP A 32 2.12 19.08 7.63
CA ASP A 32 0.91 19.04 6.80
C ASP A 32 1.26 19.09 5.31
N LEU A 33 0.42 18.42 4.54
CA LEU A 33 0.48 18.46 3.09
C LEU A 33 0.33 19.90 2.57
N PRO A 34 1.07 20.28 1.51
CA PRO A 34 0.94 21.60 0.90
C PRO A 34 -0.49 21.90 0.42
N ASN A 35 -1.23 20.85 0.05
CA ASN A 35 -2.63 20.93 -0.35
C ASN A 35 -3.40 19.73 0.20
N PRO A 36 -4.65 19.91 0.67
CA PRO A 36 -5.51 18.81 1.05
C PRO A 36 -5.74 17.86 -0.12
N LEU A 37 -5.65 16.55 0.11
CA LEU A 37 -5.78 15.53 -0.94
C LEU A 37 -6.51 14.29 -0.45
N TYR A 38 -7.21 13.62 -1.36
CA TYR A 38 -7.84 12.30 -1.14
C TYR A 38 -7.87 11.50 -2.45
N GLU A 39 -7.97 10.17 -2.38
CA GLU A 39 -7.82 9.28 -3.54
C GLU A 39 -6.51 9.47 -4.32
N SER A 40 -5.49 10.04 -3.67
CA SER A 40 -4.16 10.16 -4.24
C SER A 40 -3.51 8.77 -4.34
N GLN A 41 -2.44 8.66 -5.13
CA GLN A 41 -1.57 7.49 -5.15
C GLN A 41 -0.18 7.90 -4.63
N CYS A 42 0.48 7.02 -3.87
CA CYS A 42 1.80 7.30 -3.34
C CYS A 42 2.75 6.13 -3.58
N VAL A 43 3.98 6.44 -3.94
CA VAL A 43 5.05 5.44 -4.18
C VAL A 43 6.25 5.80 -3.32
N LEU A 44 6.79 4.82 -2.59
CA LEU A 44 8.07 4.97 -1.89
C LEU A 44 9.23 4.82 -2.87
N HIS A 45 10.20 5.73 -2.78
CA HIS A 45 11.49 5.59 -3.43
C HIS A 45 12.61 6.09 -2.53
N LYS A 46 13.37 5.15 -1.94
CA LYS A 46 14.36 5.46 -0.89
C LYS A 46 13.68 6.28 0.22
N HIS A 47 14.28 7.40 0.61
CA HIS A 47 13.75 8.33 1.62
C HIS A 47 12.67 9.30 1.09
N GLU A 48 12.01 9.00 -0.03
CA GLU A 48 11.02 9.87 -0.64
C GLU A 48 9.64 9.19 -0.80
N LEU A 49 8.58 9.90 -0.42
CA LEU A 49 7.20 9.55 -0.72
C LEU A 49 6.72 10.39 -1.89
N LEU A 50 6.52 9.75 -3.04
CA LEU A 50 6.07 10.40 -4.27
C LEU A 50 4.55 10.37 -4.35
N ILE A 51 3.93 11.51 -4.10
CA ILE A 51 2.49 11.71 -4.12
C ILE A 51 2.08 12.13 -5.53
N CYS A 52 1.30 11.30 -6.21
CA CYS A 52 1.01 11.41 -7.64
C CYS A 52 -0.45 11.85 -7.85
N GLY A 53 -0.70 13.16 -7.83
CA GLY A 53 -2.04 13.72 -8.08
C GLY A 53 -3.10 13.27 -7.04
N SER A 54 -4.34 13.69 -7.23
CA SER A 54 -5.48 13.39 -6.35
C SER A 54 -6.80 13.72 -7.07
N TYR A 55 -7.95 13.41 -6.47
CA TYR A 55 -9.23 13.83 -7.00
C TYR A 55 -9.26 15.36 -7.24
N LYS A 56 -9.43 15.76 -8.51
CA LYS A 56 -9.40 17.16 -8.99
C LYS A 56 -8.09 17.93 -8.78
N GLN A 57 -7.02 17.28 -8.33
CA GLN A 57 -5.71 17.89 -8.15
C GLN A 57 -4.67 17.18 -8.99
N ARG A 58 -3.96 17.92 -9.85
CA ARG A 58 -3.01 17.35 -10.83
C ARG A 58 -1.57 17.38 -10.33
N SER A 59 -1.28 18.19 -9.31
CA SER A 59 0.07 18.36 -8.79
C SER A 59 0.61 17.08 -8.13
N CYS A 60 1.87 16.81 -8.39
CA CYS A 60 2.65 15.74 -7.80
C CYS A 60 3.72 16.34 -6.88
N TYR A 61 3.99 15.68 -5.76
CA TYR A 61 4.94 16.13 -4.75
C TYR A 61 5.87 14.98 -4.33
N SER A 62 7.10 15.31 -3.97
CA SER A 62 8.00 14.42 -3.24
C SER A 62 8.09 14.93 -1.80
N TYR A 63 7.75 14.08 -0.84
CA TYR A 63 8.03 14.30 0.57
C TYR A 63 9.31 13.57 0.94
N HIS A 64 10.30 14.29 1.46
CA HIS A 64 11.54 13.68 1.93
C HIS A 64 11.42 13.35 3.42
N ILE A 65 11.48 12.06 3.75
CA ILE A 65 11.21 11.52 5.08
C ILE A 65 12.15 12.10 6.14
N LEU A 66 13.47 12.06 5.88
CA LEU A 66 14.46 12.58 6.83
C LEU A 66 14.43 14.11 7.00
N LYS A 67 14.03 14.85 5.95
CA LYS A 67 13.99 16.31 5.96
C LYS A 67 12.66 16.86 6.45
N ASN A 68 11.61 16.02 6.51
CA ASN A 68 10.25 16.40 6.84
C ASN A 68 9.73 17.58 5.96
N GLU A 69 10.01 17.52 4.66
CA GLU A 69 9.70 18.59 3.72
C GLU A 69 9.10 18.06 2.43
N TYR A 70 8.20 18.85 1.85
CA TYR A 70 7.59 18.62 0.54
C TYR A 70 8.25 19.50 -0.52
N LYS A 71 8.42 18.93 -1.71
CA LYS A 71 8.76 19.67 -2.93
C LYS A 71 7.85 19.27 -4.07
N PHE A 72 7.47 20.25 -4.88
CA PHE A 72 6.72 20.03 -6.11
C PHE A 72 7.58 19.28 -7.13
N ILE A 73 6.98 18.32 -7.83
CA ILE A 73 7.61 17.57 -8.93
C ILE A 73 7.12 18.12 -10.27
N CYS A 74 5.83 17.94 -10.56
CA CYS A 74 5.16 18.35 -11.80
C CYS A 74 3.63 18.25 -11.66
N GLU A 75 2.90 18.44 -12.76
CA GLU A 75 1.48 18.14 -12.86
C GLU A 75 1.20 17.05 -13.90
N TYR A 76 0.14 16.27 -13.69
CA TYR A 76 -0.48 15.49 -14.77
C TYR A 76 -0.93 16.39 -15.93
N PRO A 77 -1.03 15.90 -17.18
CA PRO A 77 -1.51 16.69 -18.32
C PRO A 77 -2.90 17.29 -18.11
N ARG A 78 -3.17 18.44 -18.73
CA ARG A 78 -4.45 19.16 -18.59
C ARG A 78 -5.61 18.30 -19.12
N GLY A 79 -6.71 18.29 -18.35
CA GLY A 79 -7.91 17.51 -18.69
C GLY A 79 -7.91 16.07 -18.19
N THR A 80 -6.79 15.59 -17.61
CA THR A 80 -6.71 14.24 -17.02
C THR A 80 -7.65 14.12 -15.82
N LYS A 81 -8.51 13.09 -15.82
CA LYS A 81 -9.42 12.77 -14.71
C LYS A 81 -8.81 11.69 -13.81
N LEU A 82 -8.31 12.11 -12.65
CA LEU A 82 -7.58 11.24 -11.70
C LEU A 82 -8.48 10.51 -10.67
N TRP A 83 -9.75 10.27 -10.99
CA TRP A 83 -10.74 9.71 -10.06
C TRP A 83 -10.40 8.27 -9.71
N GLY A 84 -9.86 8.05 -8.50
CA GLY A 84 -9.34 6.76 -8.05
C GLY A 84 -8.40 6.07 -9.03
N HIS A 85 -7.57 6.83 -9.75
CA HIS A 85 -6.57 6.30 -10.68
C HIS A 85 -5.53 5.42 -9.99
N CYS A 86 -4.79 4.63 -10.77
CA CYS A 86 -3.75 3.74 -10.26
C CYS A 86 -2.37 4.24 -10.70
N VAL A 87 -1.39 4.13 -9.80
CA VAL A 87 0.02 4.36 -10.08
C VAL A 87 0.81 3.18 -9.55
N VAL A 88 1.67 2.60 -10.38
CA VAL A 88 2.57 1.51 -10.02
C VAL A 88 4.02 1.87 -10.36
N LYS A 89 4.95 1.36 -9.57
CA LYS A 89 6.39 1.46 -9.83
C LYS A 89 6.81 0.30 -10.72
N LEU A 90 7.34 0.59 -11.91
CA LEU A 90 7.87 -0.44 -12.79
C LEU A 90 9.18 -1.00 -12.23
N VAL A 91 9.37 -2.31 -12.32
CA VAL A 91 10.58 -2.99 -11.88
C VAL A 91 11.67 -2.79 -12.92
N ASP A 92 12.79 -2.17 -12.51
CA ASP A 92 14.00 -2.08 -13.34
C ASP A 92 15.15 -2.78 -12.61
N ASN A 93 15.54 -3.94 -13.15
CA ASN A 93 16.60 -4.79 -12.60
C ASN A 93 17.98 -4.11 -12.57
N ASN A 94 18.20 -3.08 -13.39
CA ASN A 94 19.50 -2.40 -13.50
C ASN A 94 19.66 -1.21 -12.54
N SER A 95 18.69 -0.98 -11.64
CA SER A 95 18.51 0.34 -11.01
C SER A 95 18.61 0.38 -9.47
N LYS A 96 19.02 -0.72 -8.80
CA LYS A 96 18.96 -0.86 -7.32
C LYS A 96 19.58 0.33 -6.55
N ASP A 97 20.62 0.98 -7.08
CA ASP A 97 21.28 2.14 -6.46
C ASP A 97 20.94 3.50 -7.10
N SER A 98 20.15 3.50 -8.17
CA SER A 98 19.88 4.73 -8.92
C SER A 98 18.94 5.66 -8.16
N ASN A 99 19.13 6.97 -8.31
CA ASN A 99 18.16 7.97 -7.85
C ASN A 99 16.94 8.06 -8.78
N GLN A 100 16.74 7.08 -9.66
CA GLN A 100 15.74 7.08 -10.70
C GLN A 100 14.76 5.92 -10.52
N ILE A 101 13.52 6.13 -10.94
CA ILE A 101 12.50 5.08 -11.09
C ILE A 101 11.62 5.39 -12.29
N THR A 102 10.91 4.38 -12.77
CA THR A 102 9.84 4.58 -13.74
C THR A 102 8.50 4.31 -13.07
N LEU A 103 7.58 5.26 -13.17
CA LEU A 103 6.21 5.15 -12.70
C LEU A 103 5.27 5.01 -13.90
N LEU A 104 4.29 4.12 -13.78
CA LEU A 104 3.18 3.97 -14.72
C LEU A 104 1.91 4.44 -14.03
N SER A 105 1.17 5.32 -14.68
CA SER A 105 -0.12 5.84 -14.21
C SER A 105 -1.19 5.59 -15.24
N PHE A 106 -2.34 5.06 -14.83
CA PHE A 106 -3.45 4.80 -15.73
C PHE A 106 -4.78 4.91 -15.01
N GLY A 107 -5.83 5.11 -15.81
CA GLY A 107 -7.20 5.13 -15.32
C GLY A 107 -8.13 5.87 -16.27
N GLY A 108 -9.20 6.38 -15.70
CA GLY A 108 -10.26 7.09 -16.41
C GLY A 108 -11.61 6.48 -16.08
N PRO A 109 -12.58 7.28 -15.61
CA PRO A 109 -13.91 6.77 -15.32
C PRO A 109 -14.63 6.25 -16.57
N ALA A 110 -15.73 5.52 -16.35
CA ALA A 110 -16.64 5.12 -17.42
C ALA A 110 -17.00 6.31 -18.32
N TYR A 111 -17.18 6.04 -19.62
CA TYR A 111 -17.57 7.04 -20.64
C TYR A 111 -16.59 8.23 -20.78
N THR A 112 -15.35 8.06 -20.35
CA THR A 112 -14.28 9.03 -20.57
C THR A 112 -13.07 8.37 -21.18
N LYS A 113 -12.31 9.15 -21.96
CA LYS A 113 -11.08 8.68 -22.57
C LYS A 113 -10.12 8.18 -21.49
N LYS A 114 -9.78 6.89 -21.56
CA LYS A 114 -8.75 6.28 -20.73
C LYS A 114 -7.39 6.91 -21.06
N TYR A 115 -6.48 6.84 -20.11
CA TYR A 115 -5.12 7.33 -20.31
C TYR A 115 -4.12 6.36 -19.71
N THR A 116 -2.91 6.43 -20.25
CA THR A 116 -1.74 5.76 -19.68
C THR A 116 -0.55 6.67 -19.86
N PHE A 117 0.04 7.04 -18.73
CA PHE A 117 1.20 7.91 -18.65
C PHE A 117 2.36 7.17 -18.00
N VAL A 118 3.56 7.51 -18.44
CA VAL A 118 4.80 7.06 -17.83
C VAL A 118 5.57 8.29 -17.34
N MET A 119 6.23 8.16 -16.19
CA MET A 119 7.15 9.16 -15.68
C MET A 119 8.47 8.48 -15.34
N LYS A 120 9.55 8.95 -15.95
CA LYS A 120 10.90 8.70 -15.47
C LYS A 120 11.20 9.72 -14.37
N TYR A 121 11.12 9.29 -13.12
CA TYR A 121 11.40 10.14 -11.98
C TYR A 121 12.89 10.09 -11.65
N VAL A 122 13.48 11.24 -11.34
CA VAL A 122 14.81 11.39 -10.75
C VAL A 122 14.66 12.27 -9.52
N SER A 123 15.23 11.80 -8.40
CA SER A 123 15.19 12.52 -7.12
C SER A 123 15.49 14.01 -7.26
N ILE A 124 14.49 14.84 -6.97
CA ILE A 124 14.61 16.31 -6.93
C ILE A 124 15.35 16.82 -5.68
N TRP A 125 15.80 15.90 -4.83
CA TRP A 125 16.60 16.18 -3.64
C TRP A 125 18.08 15.92 -3.86
N SER A 126 18.45 15.31 -4.99
CA SER A 126 19.84 15.06 -5.36
C SER A 126 20.48 16.29 -6.03
N ASN A 127 21.70 16.63 -5.63
CA ASN A 127 22.47 17.78 -6.16
C ASN A 127 22.91 17.61 -7.62
N ILE A 128 22.66 16.45 -8.24
CA ILE A 128 23.17 16.06 -9.55
C ILE A 128 22.32 16.66 -10.70
N SER A 129 21.13 17.20 -10.40
CA SER A 129 20.00 17.22 -11.35
C SER A 129 19.76 18.50 -12.16
N ASN A 130 20.62 19.52 -12.14
CA ASN A 130 20.28 20.80 -12.78
C ASN A 130 20.68 20.98 -14.26
N LYS A 131 21.47 20.08 -14.88
CA LYS A 131 21.95 20.30 -16.27
C LYS A 131 21.47 19.29 -17.33
N SER A 132 21.15 18.04 -16.99
CA SER A 132 20.73 17.01 -17.97
C SER A 132 19.22 16.79 -18.07
N ASN A 133 18.43 17.33 -17.14
CA ASN A 133 16.99 17.02 -17.00
C ASN A 133 16.09 17.53 -18.13
N LYS A 134 16.50 18.55 -18.89
CA LYS A 134 15.65 19.17 -19.94
C LYS A 134 15.51 18.36 -21.22
N LEU A 135 16.47 17.48 -21.53
CA LEU A 135 16.48 16.75 -22.82
C LEU A 135 15.64 15.46 -22.80
N ASN A 136 15.40 14.88 -21.61
CA ASN A 136 14.84 13.53 -21.47
C ASN A 136 13.44 13.49 -20.82
N ASN A 137 12.77 14.64 -20.67
CA ASN A 137 11.44 14.75 -20.04
C ASN A 137 11.34 14.07 -18.66
N TYR A 138 12.42 14.11 -17.88
CA TYR A 138 12.40 13.59 -16.51
C TYR A 138 11.41 14.38 -15.63
N ASN A 139 10.88 13.71 -14.62
CA ASN A 139 9.95 14.30 -13.63
C ASN A 139 8.70 14.89 -14.28
N GLN A 140 8.28 14.39 -15.45
CA GLN A 140 7.07 14.79 -16.14
C GLN A 140 6.29 13.56 -16.58
N TRP A 141 4.95 13.67 -16.57
CA TRP A 141 4.08 12.64 -17.14
C TRP A 141 4.03 12.78 -18.65
N VAL A 142 4.41 11.73 -19.37
CA VAL A 142 4.30 11.64 -20.83
C VAL A 142 3.42 10.46 -21.23
N PRO A 143 2.67 10.52 -22.36
CA PRO A 143 1.93 9.37 -22.86
C PRO A 143 2.83 8.16 -23.04
N LEU A 144 2.38 6.98 -22.58
CA LEU A 144 3.06 5.74 -22.90
C LEU A 144 2.89 5.46 -24.40
N THR A 145 3.99 5.24 -25.12
CA THR A 145 3.95 4.98 -26.56
C THR A 145 4.79 3.77 -26.94
N ASN A 146 4.36 3.05 -27.98
CA ASN A 146 5.12 1.99 -28.63
C ASN A 146 5.12 2.26 -30.15
N ASN A 147 6.29 2.42 -30.76
CA ASN A 147 6.44 2.75 -32.19
C ASN A 147 5.52 3.91 -32.64
N HIS A 148 5.50 5.00 -31.87
CA HIS A 148 4.66 6.20 -32.05
C HIS A 148 3.15 6.05 -31.78
N ASN A 149 2.67 4.85 -31.46
CA ASN A 149 1.29 4.63 -31.05
C ASN A 149 1.12 4.79 -29.54
N THR A 150 0.16 5.59 -29.10
CA THR A 150 -0.18 5.72 -27.68
C THR A 150 -0.79 4.42 -27.18
N ILE A 151 -0.20 3.86 -26.13
CA ILE A 151 -0.73 2.70 -25.41
C ILE A 151 -1.78 3.19 -24.41
N ILE A 152 -2.93 2.52 -24.38
CA ILE A 152 -4.04 2.82 -23.47
C ILE A 152 -4.42 1.55 -22.74
N ILE A 153 -4.27 1.57 -21.42
CA ILE A 153 -4.73 0.51 -20.51
C ILE A 153 -6.18 0.79 -20.14
N GLY A 154 -7.08 -0.02 -20.69
CA GLY A 154 -8.52 0.00 -20.46
C GLY A 154 -9.33 0.16 -21.75
N ARG A 155 -10.51 -0.43 -21.77
CA ARG A 155 -11.47 -0.37 -22.89
C ARG A 155 -12.47 0.77 -22.68
N ASP A 156 -13.21 1.12 -23.73
CA ASP A 156 -14.09 2.30 -23.75
C ASP A 156 -15.10 2.35 -22.60
N TYR A 157 -15.73 1.21 -22.30
CA TYR A 157 -16.77 1.09 -21.28
C TYR A 157 -16.25 0.69 -19.90
N ASP A 158 -14.96 0.37 -19.76
CA ASP A 158 -14.42 -0.01 -18.46
C ASP A 158 -14.47 1.18 -17.50
N ASP A 159 -14.69 0.92 -16.21
CA ASP A 159 -14.68 1.95 -15.18
C ASP A 159 -13.49 1.76 -14.24
N TYR A 160 -12.49 2.63 -14.37
CA TYR A 160 -11.27 2.55 -13.58
C TYR A 160 -11.34 3.41 -12.31
N ILE A 161 -12.53 3.90 -11.91
CA ILE A 161 -12.69 4.59 -10.62
C ILE A 161 -12.34 3.63 -9.49
N GLY A 162 -11.26 3.96 -8.78
CA GLY A 162 -10.81 3.18 -7.63
C GLY A 162 -10.16 1.86 -8.01
N ALA A 163 -9.65 1.75 -9.24
CA ALA A 163 -8.88 0.59 -9.67
C ALA A 163 -7.63 0.40 -8.79
N ARG A 164 -7.20 -0.86 -8.69
CA ARG A 164 -5.97 -1.26 -8.04
C ARG A 164 -5.21 -2.17 -8.97
N ALA A 165 -3.89 -2.08 -8.92
CA ALA A 165 -3.05 -2.98 -9.67
C ALA A 165 -1.78 -3.33 -8.92
N VAL A 166 -1.26 -4.50 -9.25
CA VAL A 166 0.00 -5.03 -8.75
C VAL A 166 0.80 -5.60 -9.93
N ILE A 167 2.12 -5.54 -9.84
CA ILE A 167 3.03 -6.09 -10.86
C ILE A 167 3.56 -7.42 -10.36
N GLY A 168 3.39 -8.46 -11.16
CA GLY A 168 3.92 -9.80 -10.91
C GLY A 168 4.24 -10.51 -12.24
N GLY A 169 4.02 -11.81 -12.29
CA GLY A 169 4.50 -12.64 -13.39
C GLY A 169 5.97 -13.04 -13.19
N SER A 170 6.39 -14.10 -13.87
CA SER A 170 7.70 -14.76 -13.73
C SER A 170 8.85 -13.78 -13.88
N ASN A 171 8.64 -12.79 -14.73
CA ASN A 171 9.59 -11.73 -15.05
C ASN A 171 9.14 -10.33 -14.64
N ASN A 172 8.22 -10.17 -13.68
CA ASN A 172 7.65 -8.87 -13.29
C ASN A 172 7.06 -8.06 -14.46
N HIS A 173 6.51 -8.78 -15.44
CA HIS A 173 6.02 -8.23 -16.70
C HIS A 173 4.49 -8.20 -16.77
N LEU A 174 3.79 -8.81 -15.81
CA LEU A 174 2.34 -8.86 -15.78
C LEU A 174 1.80 -7.79 -14.83
N LEU A 175 0.90 -6.97 -15.35
CA LEU A 175 0.12 -6.01 -14.58
C LEU A 175 -1.27 -6.60 -14.34
N PHE A 176 -1.52 -7.02 -13.10
CA PHE A 176 -2.84 -7.47 -12.65
C PHE A 176 -3.67 -6.26 -12.26
N ILE A 177 -4.81 -6.04 -12.90
CA ILE A 177 -5.64 -4.86 -12.72
C ILE A 177 -7.01 -5.30 -12.23
N ASN A 178 -7.38 -4.92 -11.00
CA ASN A 178 -8.74 -5.06 -10.51
C ASN A 178 -9.48 -3.71 -10.59
N TYR A 179 -10.68 -3.72 -11.16
CA TYR A 179 -11.45 -2.51 -11.40
C TYR A 179 -12.97 -2.76 -11.36
N TYR A 180 -13.71 -1.66 -11.34
CA TYR A 180 -15.17 -1.70 -11.22
C TYR A 180 -15.80 -2.43 -12.42
N LYS A 181 -16.85 -3.23 -12.25
CA LYS A 181 -17.55 -3.51 -10.98
C LYS A 181 -16.91 -4.64 -10.17
N ASN A 182 -16.43 -5.68 -10.82
CA ASN A 182 -15.84 -6.87 -10.21
C ASN A 182 -14.93 -7.55 -11.25
N ASN A 183 -14.26 -6.73 -12.07
CA ASN A 183 -13.44 -7.21 -13.17
C ASN A 183 -11.98 -7.34 -12.72
N ILE A 184 -11.28 -8.32 -13.28
CA ILE A 184 -9.83 -8.44 -13.21
C ILE A 184 -9.29 -8.65 -14.62
N SER A 185 -8.18 -7.98 -14.94
CA SER A 185 -7.48 -8.12 -16.21
C SER A 185 -6.00 -8.36 -15.98
N VAL A 186 -5.37 -9.08 -16.90
CA VAL A 186 -3.91 -9.22 -16.98
C VAL A 186 -3.43 -8.49 -18.22
N PHE A 187 -2.51 -7.55 -18.03
CA PHE A 187 -1.89 -6.77 -19.09
C PHE A 187 -0.39 -7.02 -19.09
N ASP A 188 0.16 -7.40 -20.23
CA ASP A 188 1.59 -7.60 -20.43
C ASP A 188 2.29 -6.25 -20.67
N LEU A 189 3.22 -5.91 -19.78
CA LEU A 189 4.01 -4.68 -19.84
C LEU A 189 5.11 -4.72 -20.91
N ASN A 190 5.48 -5.88 -21.43
CA ASN A 190 6.47 -6.03 -22.51
C ASN A 190 5.83 -5.89 -23.89
N THR A 191 4.70 -6.56 -24.11
CA THR A 191 4.00 -6.54 -25.40
C THR A 191 2.95 -5.43 -25.50
N PHE A 192 2.58 -4.83 -24.37
CA PHE A 192 1.50 -3.84 -24.24
C PHE A 192 0.14 -4.36 -24.69
N GLN A 193 -0.17 -5.61 -24.37
CA GLN A 193 -1.42 -6.29 -24.73
C GLN A 193 -2.13 -6.89 -23.51
N PHE A 194 -3.46 -6.98 -23.58
CA PHE A 194 -4.22 -7.77 -22.62
C PHE A 194 -4.06 -9.26 -22.90
N ILE A 195 -3.75 -10.03 -21.87
CA ILE A 195 -3.61 -11.48 -21.94
C ILE A 195 -4.91 -12.17 -21.54
N ASN A 196 -5.50 -11.74 -20.42
CA ASN A 196 -6.72 -12.34 -19.88
C ASN A 196 -7.63 -11.30 -19.23
N HIS A 197 -8.92 -11.61 -19.19
CA HIS A 197 -9.98 -10.90 -18.50
C HIS A 197 -10.89 -11.90 -17.78
N ASP A 198 -11.23 -11.61 -16.54
CA ASP A 198 -12.16 -12.43 -15.77
C ASP A 198 -13.00 -11.57 -14.82
N ILE A 199 -14.00 -12.18 -14.21
CA ILE A 199 -14.98 -11.56 -13.34
C ILE A 199 -14.94 -12.28 -11.99
N LEU A 200 -14.66 -11.53 -10.92
CA LEU A 200 -14.67 -12.09 -9.58
C LEU A 200 -16.09 -12.57 -9.22
N PRO A 201 -16.23 -13.77 -8.63
CA PRO A 201 -17.53 -14.38 -8.34
C PRO A 201 -18.21 -13.72 -7.12
N THR A 202 -18.60 -12.45 -7.27
CA THR A 202 -19.22 -11.63 -6.24
C THR A 202 -20.22 -10.64 -6.85
N ASN A 203 -21.33 -10.43 -6.15
CA ASN A 203 -22.31 -9.40 -6.52
C ASN A 203 -21.96 -8.01 -5.94
N ASN A 204 -21.02 -7.96 -5.00
CA ASN A 204 -20.61 -6.73 -4.33
C ASN A 204 -19.74 -5.88 -5.27
N PRO A 205 -20.04 -4.59 -5.47
CA PRO A 205 -19.17 -3.70 -6.22
C PRO A 205 -17.79 -3.57 -5.56
N ILE A 206 -16.74 -3.77 -6.35
CA ILE A 206 -15.33 -3.71 -5.98
C ILE A 206 -14.71 -2.44 -6.57
N PHE A 207 -14.27 -1.54 -5.69
CA PHE A 207 -13.58 -0.30 -6.03
C PHE A 207 -12.99 0.30 -4.76
N CYS A 208 -11.85 0.99 -4.88
CA CYS A 208 -11.12 1.54 -3.74
C CYS A 208 -10.90 0.49 -2.62
N HIS A 209 -10.58 -0.73 -3.04
CA HIS A 209 -10.44 -1.92 -2.22
C HIS A 209 -8.97 -2.15 -1.82
N CYS A 210 -8.72 -3.13 -0.95
CA CYS A 210 -7.37 -3.67 -0.73
C CYS A 210 -7.07 -4.70 -1.81
N PHE A 211 -5.95 -4.52 -2.50
CA PHE A 211 -5.41 -5.48 -3.44
C PHE A 211 -3.90 -5.54 -3.27
N VAL A 212 -3.38 -6.72 -2.96
CA VAL A 212 -1.96 -6.94 -2.66
C VAL A 212 -1.51 -8.28 -3.24
N LEU A 213 -0.21 -8.39 -3.54
CA LEU A 213 0.41 -9.68 -3.82
C LEU A 213 0.68 -10.43 -2.52
N LYS A 214 0.45 -11.72 -2.52
CA LYS A 214 0.94 -12.65 -1.52
C LYS A 214 2.32 -13.11 -2.00
N LEU A 215 3.38 -12.63 -1.36
CA LEU A 215 4.72 -13.14 -1.64
C LEU A 215 4.87 -14.49 -0.95
N GLU A 216 5.48 -15.45 -1.63
CA GLU A 216 5.92 -16.68 -0.98
C GLU A 216 6.99 -16.35 0.07
N ASN A 217 6.78 -16.82 1.29
CA ASN A 217 7.77 -16.69 2.35
C ASN A 217 8.94 -17.62 2.08
N GLY A 218 10.09 -17.04 1.75
CA GLY A 218 11.32 -17.78 1.61
C GLY A 218 12.48 -16.89 1.22
N GLN A 219 12.88 -16.00 2.12
CA GLN A 219 14.24 -15.45 2.22
C GLN A 219 14.82 -14.76 0.97
N GLY A 220 14.92 -13.43 1.02
CA GLY A 220 16.02 -12.70 0.38
C GLY A 220 16.06 -12.66 -1.15
N LYS A 221 16.63 -11.56 -1.64
CA LYS A 221 17.15 -11.52 -3.00
C LYS A 221 18.20 -12.63 -3.18
N GLU A 222 18.27 -13.16 -4.40
CA GLU A 222 19.35 -14.00 -4.95
C GLU A 222 19.47 -15.44 -4.42
N MET A 223 19.22 -16.38 -5.35
CA MET A 223 19.62 -17.79 -5.33
C MET A 223 18.98 -18.71 -4.29
N ILE A 224 17.92 -19.43 -4.70
CA ILE A 224 17.80 -20.86 -4.36
C ILE A 224 17.64 -21.67 -5.66
N LYS A 225 18.45 -22.72 -5.69
CA LYS A 225 18.80 -23.60 -6.80
C LYS A 225 17.65 -24.49 -7.27
N MET A 226 17.81 -24.89 -8.52
CA MET A 226 17.25 -26.06 -9.21
C MET A 226 16.87 -27.20 -8.26
N ASN A 227 15.58 -27.58 -8.26
CA ASN A 227 15.03 -28.95 -8.19
C ASN A 227 13.57 -29.03 -7.67
N GLU A 228 12.72 -28.04 -7.99
CA GLU A 228 11.26 -28.20 -7.87
C GLU A 228 10.60 -27.68 -9.16
N GLU A 229 10.38 -28.61 -10.10
CA GLU A 229 10.11 -28.34 -11.52
C GLU A 229 8.62 -28.26 -11.89
N LYS A 230 7.70 -27.94 -10.97
CA LYS A 230 6.26 -27.98 -11.33
C LYS A 230 5.30 -26.85 -10.91
N ASN A 231 5.66 -25.87 -10.07
CA ASN A 231 4.68 -24.85 -9.64
C ASN A 231 5.20 -23.39 -9.69
N LYS A 232 6.17 -23.07 -10.55
CA LYS A 232 6.91 -21.79 -10.49
C LYS A 232 6.21 -20.58 -11.16
N HIS A 233 4.99 -20.77 -11.66
CA HIS A 233 4.26 -19.79 -12.48
C HIS A 233 2.91 -19.37 -11.90
N ASN A 234 2.63 -19.73 -10.65
CA ASN A 234 1.37 -19.39 -9.97
C ASN A 234 1.53 -18.13 -9.10
N TYR A 235 0.77 -17.09 -9.41
CA TYR A 235 0.76 -15.81 -8.70
C TYR A 235 -0.43 -15.71 -7.78
N GLN A 236 -0.17 -15.51 -6.49
CA GLN A 236 -1.24 -15.33 -5.51
C GLN A 236 -1.44 -13.86 -5.16
N MET A 237 -2.68 -13.41 -5.20
CA MET A 237 -3.13 -12.07 -4.84
C MET A 237 -4.21 -12.17 -3.79
N LEU A 238 -4.29 -11.17 -2.92
CA LEU A 238 -5.34 -11.05 -1.92
C LEU A 238 -6.16 -9.80 -2.21
N LEU A 239 -7.48 -9.96 -2.14
CA LEU A 239 -8.43 -8.88 -2.33
C LEU A 239 -9.42 -8.83 -1.18
N PHE A 240 -9.61 -7.64 -0.60
CA PHE A 240 -10.64 -7.39 0.40
C PHE A 240 -11.43 -6.13 0.03
N CYS A 241 -12.77 -6.18 0.16
CA CYS A 241 -13.66 -5.04 -0.06
C CYS A 241 -15.04 -5.33 0.56
N LYS A 242 -15.46 -4.55 1.56
CA LYS A 242 -16.70 -4.82 2.30
C LYS A 242 -16.77 -6.29 2.72
N LYS A 243 -17.84 -7.01 2.40
CA LYS A 243 -18.05 -8.43 2.71
C LYS A 243 -17.29 -9.39 1.80
N THR A 244 -16.56 -8.89 0.81
CA THR A 244 -15.81 -9.70 -0.16
C THR A 244 -14.37 -9.84 0.28
N GLY A 245 -13.91 -11.10 0.39
CA GLY A 245 -12.51 -11.47 0.55
C GLY A 245 -12.16 -12.58 -0.44
N PHE A 246 -11.04 -12.47 -1.15
CA PHE A 246 -10.56 -13.49 -2.08
C PHE A 246 -9.06 -13.69 -1.97
N SER A 247 -8.63 -14.94 -2.03
CA SER A 247 -7.32 -15.36 -2.53
C SER A 247 -7.49 -15.68 -3.99
N ILE A 248 -6.73 -15.01 -4.84
CA ILE A 248 -6.81 -15.11 -6.30
C ILE A 248 -5.49 -15.71 -6.76
N GLU A 249 -5.56 -16.87 -7.39
CA GLU A 249 -4.41 -17.50 -8.02
C GLU A 249 -4.47 -17.24 -9.52
N TYR A 250 -3.32 -16.97 -10.13
CA TYR A 250 -3.19 -16.84 -11.57
C TYR A 250 -2.09 -17.79 -12.06
N ASP A 251 -2.46 -18.70 -12.93
CA ASP A 251 -1.55 -19.58 -13.65
C ASP A 251 -1.06 -18.85 -14.91
N GLU A 252 0.23 -18.54 -14.99
CA GLU A 252 0.82 -17.84 -16.13
C GLU A 252 0.96 -18.71 -17.40
N ASP A 253 1.07 -20.03 -17.25
CA ASP A 253 1.21 -20.94 -18.40
C ASP A 253 -0.13 -21.10 -19.11
N ASP A 254 -1.19 -21.33 -18.34
CA ASP A 254 -2.55 -21.50 -18.87
C ASP A 254 -3.31 -20.17 -19.02
N ASN A 255 -2.78 -19.09 -18.45
CA ASN A 255 -3.42 -17.78 -18.35
C ASN A 255 -4.80 -17.85 -17.70
N THR A 256 -4.95 -18.63 -16.63
CA THR A 256 -6.24 -18.84 -15.95
C THR A 256 -6.25 -18.30 -14.53
N PHE A 257 -7.43 -17.87 -14.07
CA PHE A 257 -7.65 -17.48 -12.68
C PHE A 257 -8.34 -18.59 -11.88
N GLN A 258 -7.95 -18.71 -10.62
CA GLN A 258 -8.71 -19.45 -9.60
C GLN A 258 -9.04 -18.52 -8.44
N PHE A 259 -10.29 -18.58 -7.97
CA PHE A 259 -10.80 -17.71 -6.91
C PHE A 259 -11.20 -18.51 -5.69
N HIS A 260 -10.55 -18.26 -4.56
CA HIS A 260 -10.87 -18.86 -3.27
C HIS A 260 -11.41 -17.80 -2.33
N GLN A 261 -12.63 -18.00 -1.85
CA GLN A 261 -13.24 -17.05 -0.93
C GLN A 261 -12.51 -17.05 0.42
N LEU A 262 -12.25 -15.85 0.94
CA LEU A 262 -11.69 -15.65 2.28
C LEU A 262 -12.75 -15.05 3.21
N PRO A 263 -12.76 -15.47 4.49
CA PRO A 263 -13.64 -14.87 5.48
C PRO A 263 -13.27 -13.39 5.71
N VAL A 264 -14.29 -12.56 5.90
CA VAL A 264 -14.15 -11.18 6.33
C VAL A 264 -14.89 -11.01 7.66
N CYS A 265 -14.22 -10.49 8.69
CA CYS A 265 -14.86 -10.28 9.98
C CYS A 265 -15.91 -9.16 9.93
N ASN A 266 -16.92 -9.25 10.79
CA ASN A 266 -18.03 -8.30 10.82
C ASN A 266 -17.59 -6.85 11.07
N ASP A 267 -16.51 -6.66 11.84
CA ASP A 267 -15.99 -5.33 12.19
C ASP A 267 -15.57 -4.52 10.97
N ILE A 268 -14.98 -5.17 9.94
CA ILE A 268 -14.52 -4.50 8.72
C ILE A 268 -15.46 -4.71 7.52
N ALA A 269 -16.36 -5.68 7.59
CA ALA A 269 -17.21 -6.14 6.49
C ALA A 269 -18.10 -5.06 5.85
N SER A 270 -18.38 -3.95 6.54
CA SER A 270 -19.15 -2.83 5.98
C SER A 270 -18.29 -1.77 5.28
N PHE A 271 -16.97 -1.80 5.47
CA PHE A 271 -16.06 -0.74 5.08
C PHE A 271 -15.35 -1.01 3.74
N TYR A 272 -15.06 0.08 3.06
CA TYR A 272 -14.21 0.17 1.87
C TYR A 272 -13.50 1.54 1.90
N ARG A 273 -12.62 1.85 0.93
CA ARG A 273 -11.86 3.12 0.89
C ARG A 273 -11.01 3.37 2.15
N TYR A 274 -10.59 2.31 2.83
CA TYR A 274 -9.55 2.38 3.86
C TYR A 274 -8.18 2.57 3.21
N ALA A 275 -7.24 3.10 3.97
CA ALA A 275 -5.83 2.93 3.64
C ALA A 275 -5.41 1.51 4.06
N TYR A 276 -4.49 0.91 3.32
CA TYR A 276 -3.97 -0.41 3.65
C TYR A 276 -2.49 -0.52 3.31
N VAL A 277 -1.79 -1.39 4.03
CA VAL A 277 -0.40 -1.73 3.74
C VAL A 277 -0.14 -3.18 4.10
N ARG A 278 0.59 -3.89 3.25
CA ARG A 278 1.06 -5.25 3.54
C ARG A 278 2.44 -5.16 4.18
N ILE A 279 2.64 -5.92 5.24
CA ILE A 279 3.91 -6.05 5.97
C ILE A 279 4.11 -7.54 6.21
N ASN A 280 5.07 -8.16 5.53
CA ASN A 280 5.30 -9.61 5.60
C ASN A 280 3.96 -10.38 5.47
N ASP A 281 3.59 -11.18 6.46
CA ASP A 281 2.39 -12.01 6.44
C ASP A 281 1.14 -11.34 6.99
N ILE A 282 1.16 -10.02 7.13
CA ILE A 282 -0.01 -9.28 7.60
C ILE A 282 -0.40 -8.17 6.64
N ILE A 283 -1.68 -7.83 6.66
CA ILE A 283 -2.22 -6.64 6.02
C ILE A 283 -2.84 -5.78 7.11
N LEU A 284 -2.40 -4.53 7.21
CA LEU A 284 -2.99 -3.54 8.09
C LEU A 284 -3.96 -2.65 7.30
N PHE A 285 -5.09 -2.34 7.92
CA PHE A 285 -6.16 -1.51 7.37
C PHE A 285 -6.44 -0.36 8.32
N PHE A 286 -6.53 0.85 7.79
CA PHE A 286 -6.71 2.08 8.56
C PHE A 286 -7.98 2.81 8.10
N GLY A 287 -8.94 2.95 9.00
CA GLY A 287 -10.17 3.70 8.79
C GLY A 287 -11.10 3.05 7.75
N GLY A 288 -11.66 3.85 6.85
CA GLY A 288 -12.61 3.43 5.81
C GLY A 288 -14.03 3.99 6.01
N ILE A 289 -14.86 3.86 4.99
CA ILE A 289 -16.25 4.36 4.99
C ILE A 289 -17.25 3.22 4.79
N GLY A 290 -18.34 3.25 5.57
CA GLY A 290 -19.48 2.36 5.50
C GLY A 290 -20.74 3.14 5.86
N ASN A 291 -21.53 2.66 6.83
CA ASN A 291 -22.63 3.44 7.40
C ASN A 291 -22.15 4.69 8.17
N TYR A 292 -20.92 4.63 8.67
CA TYR A 292 -20.17 5.73 9.28
C TYR A 292 -18.72 5.67 8.80
N ILE A 293 -17.92 6.69 9.14
CA ILE A 293 -16.49 6.71 8.83
C ILE A 293 -15.74 6.15 10.03
N SER A 294 -14.90 5.15 9.77
CA SER A 294 -14.17 4.43 10.80
C SER A 294 -12.86 5.13 11.13
N LYS A 295 -12.45 5.03 12.40
CA LYS A 295 -11.08 5.32 12.86
C LYS A 295 -10.32 4.05 13.28
N SER A 296 -10.95 2.89 13.14
CA SER A 296 -10.39 1.61 13.61
C SER A 296 -9.19 1.20 12.78
N VAL A 297 -8.31 0.42 13.41
CA VAL A 297 -7.21 -0.27 12.74
C VAL A 297 -7.48 -1.77 12.81
N HIS A 298 -7.45 -2.42 11.65
CA HIS A 298 -7.64 -3.86 11.55
C HIS A 298 -6.39 -4.52 10.98
N LYS A 299 -6.18 -5.78 11.35
CA LYS A 299 -5.13 -6.64 10.82
C LYS A 299 -5.77 -7.90 10.24
N TYR A 300 -5.29 -8.30 9.07
CA TYR A 300 -5.49 -9.64 8.54
C TYR A 300 -4.15 -10.38 8.55
N SER A 301 -4.09 -11.53 9.20
CA SER A 301 -2.96 -12.47 9.14
C SER A 301 -3.18 -13.41 7.96
N ILE A 302 -2.26 -13.36 7.00
CA ILE A 302 -2.27 -14.15 5.76
C ILE A 302 -2.04 -15.63 6.09
N GLU A 303 -1.06 -15.92 6.94
CA GLU A 303 -0.72 -17.29 7.33
C GLU A 303 -1.85 -17.95 8.13
N GLU A 304 -2.41 -17.23 9.11
CA GLU A 304 -3.46 -17.78 9.97
C GLU A 304 -4.86 -17.68 9.36
N ASN A 305 -5.03 -16.94 8.25
CA ASN A 305 -6.33 -16.56 7.68
C ASN A 305 -7.29 -15.96 8.74
N LYS A 306 -6.76 -15.06 9.58
CA LYS A 306 -7.49 -14.50 10.72
C LYS A 306 -7.49 -12.99 10.72
N TRP A 307 -8.62 -12.45 11.18
CA TRP A 307 -8.79 -11.02 11.42
C TRP A 307 -8.59 -10.68 12.89
N MET A 308 -8.06 -9.48 13.13
CA MET A 308 -7.91 -8.86 14.44
C MET A 308 -8.26 -7.38 14.33
N THR A 309 -8.95 -6.84 15.33
CA THR A 309 -9.20 -5.41 15.48
C THR A 309 -8.38 -4.88 16.65
N PHE A 310 -7.61 -3.82 16.45
CA PHE A 310 -6.83 -3.21 17.52
C PHE A 310 -7.69 -2.29 18.39
N GLN A 311 -7.36 -2.20 19.68
CA GLN A 311 -7.92 -1.20 20.59
C GLN A 311 -7.39 0.21 20.29
N SER A 312 -6.12 0.32 19.90
CA SER A 312 -5.53 1.56 19.40
C SER A 312 -6.16 1.94 18.06
N THR A 313 -6.52 3.22 17.91
CA THR A 313 -7.24 3.75 16.74
C THR A 313 -6.51 4.94 16.14
N LEU A 314 -6.89 5.31 14.91
CA LEU A 314 -6.51 6.59 14.33
C LEU A 314 -6.99 7.75 15.21
N PRO A 315 -6.27 8.89 15.24
CA PRO A 315 -6.68 10.07 16.02
C PRO A 315 -8.07 10.59 15.66
N SER A 316 -8.49 10.43 14.40
CA SER A 316 -9.80 10.83 13.89
C SER A 316 -10.31 9.82 12.84
N PRO A 317 -11.63 9.76 12.59
CA PRO A 317 -12.19 9.02 11.47
C PRO A 317 -11.59 9.46 10.14
N LEU A 318 -11.21 8.49 9.29
CA LEU A 318 -10.49 8.78 8.06
C LEU A 318 -10.83 7.78 6.96
N PHE A 319 -11.07 8.26 5.74
CA PHE A 319 -11.21 7.41 4.55
C PHE A 319 -10.61 8.07 3.32
N ASN A 320 -10.39 7.30 2.24
CA ASN A 320 -9.73 7.75 1.01
C ASN A 320 -8.31 8.33 1.22
N CYS A 321 -7.66 7.98 2.34
CA CYS A 321 -6.25 8.21 2.58
C CYS A 321 -5.40 7.10 1.94
N ILE A 322 -4.08 7.30 1.94
CA ILE A 322 -3.10 6.30 1.50
C ILE A 322 -2.29 5.85 2.71
N ALA A 323 -1.89 4.58 2.76
CA ALA A 323 -0.83 4.09 3.63
C ALA A 323 0.36 3.61 2.80
N VAL A 324 1.58 3.95 3.23
CA VAL A 324 2.83 3.49 2.62
C VAL A 324 3.78 3.06 3.73
N LEU A 325 4.35 1.86 3.61
CA LEU A 325 5.42 1.38 4.49
C LEU A 325 6.75 1.95 4.00
N ASN A 326 7.54 2.52 4.89
CA ASN A 326 8.97 2.73 4.71
C ASN A 326 9.73 1.64 5.46
N GLU A 327 10.34 0.72 4.72
CA GLU A 327 11.07 -0.42 5.30
C GLU A 327 12.35 0.03 6.02
N GLU A 328 12.99 1.12 5.58
CA GLU A 328 14.27 1.58 6.13
C GLU A 328 14.13 2.15 7.55
N ASP A 329 13.06 2.92 7.81
CA ASP A 329 12.81 3.51 9.13
C ASP A 329 11.75 2.74 9.95
N ASN A 330 11.17 1.69 9.38
CA ASN A 330 10.13 0.86 9.98
C ASN A 330 8.88 1.65 10.42
N HIS A 331 8.48 2.65 9.63
CA HIS A 331 7.25 3.43 9.82
C HIS A 331 6.25 3.24 8.68
N ILE A 332 4.97 3.33 9.05
CA ILE A 332 3.85 3.43 8.12
C ILE A 332 3.44 4.90 8.08
N HIS A 333 3.44 5.49 6.90
CA HIS A 333 2.93 6.83 6.66
C HIS A 333 1.49 6.78 6.18
N ILE A 334 0.61 7.59 6.78
CA ILE A 334 -0.79 7.74 6.38
C ILE A 334 -1.00 9.18 5.91
N ILE A 335 -1.47 9.34 4.66
CA ILE A 335 -1.45 10.63 3.96
C ILE A 335 -2.83 10.98 3.38
N GLY A 336 -3.26 12.21 3.60
CA GLY A 336 -4.49 12.80 3.09
C GLY A 336 -5.75 12.15 3.63
N GLY A 337 -6.80 12.11 2.82
CA GLY A 337 -8.10 11.53 3.11
C GLY A 337 -9.17 12.56 3.43
N LYS A 338 -10.28 12.06 3.95
CA LYS A 338 -11.43 12.85 4.40
C LYS A 338 -11.87 12.45 5.79
N ASP A 339 -12.30 13.44 6.57
CA ASP A 339 -12.88 13.25 7.91
C ASP A 339 -14.35 12.82 7.87
N ASP A 340 -14.95 12.68 9.05
CA ASP A 340 -16.37 12.39 9.28
C ASP A 340 -17.32 13.44 8.68
N LYS A 341 -16.87 14.70 8.57
CA LYS A 341 -17.57 15.82 7.91
C LYS A 341 -17.34 15.85 6.40
N ARG A 342 -16.58 14.89 5.85
CA ARG A 342 -16.17 14.78 4.44
C ARG A 342 -15.29 15.94 3.96
N THR A 343 -14.66 16.66 4.88
CA THR A 343 -13.65 17.68 4.62
C THR A 343 -12.39 16.98 4.11
N VAL A 344 -11.80 17.49 3.03
CA VAL A 344 -10.51 16.99 2.54
C VAL A 344 -9.41 17.49 3.48
N LEU A 345 -8.53 16.60 3.92
CA LEU A 345 -7.52 16.92 4.92
C LEU A 345 -6.12 17.03 4.32
N SER A 346 -5.26 17.82 4.97
CA SER A 346 -3.81 17.87 4.75
C SER A 346 -3.04 16.90 5.65
N THR A 347 -3.72 15.92 6.23
CA THR A 347 -3.18 14.99 7.23
C THR A 347 -1.95 14.26 6.71
N HIS A 348 -0.89 14.24 7.52
CA HIS A 348 0.23 13.30 7.39
C HIS A 348 0.55 12.73 8.77
N LEU A 349 0.27 11.45 8.96
CA LEU A 349 0.59 10.71 10.18
C LEU A 349 1.69 9.71 9.89
N LYS A 350 2.44 9.35 10.92
CA LYS A 350 3.25 8.12 10.91
C LYS A 350 3.03 7.30 12.18
N THR A 351 3.22 6.00 12.05
CA THR A 351 3.21 5.05 13.17
C THR A 351 4.31 4.02 12.97
N LYS A 352 4.86 3.48 14.04
CA LYS A 352 5.91 2.45 13.96
C LYS A 352 5.25 1.09 13.69
N VAL A 353 5.83 0.30 12.79
CA VAL A 353 5.31 -1.03 12.46
C VAL A 353 5.22 -1.94 13.69
N ARG A 354 6.22 -1.86 14.58
CA ARG A 354 6.31 -2.67 15.81
C ARG A 354 5.12 -2.50 16.78
N GLU A 355 4.37 -1.40 16.67
CA GLU A 355 3.14 -1.17 17.46
C GLU A 355 2.00 -2.10 17.01
N TRP A 356 2.06 -2.59 15.77
CA TRP A 356 1.02 -3.39 15.12
C TRP A 356 1.46 -4.84 14.88
N ASP A 357 2.77 -5.05 14.73
CA ASP A 357 3.40 -6.35 14.59
C ASP A 357 4.66 -6.47 15.46
N PRO A 358 4.51 -6.90 16.74
CA PRO A 358 5.64 -7.07 17.64
C PRO A 358 6.65 -8.13 17.19
N SER A 359 6.28 -9.05 16.29
CA SER A 359 7.18 -10.10 15.80
C SER A 359 8.44 -9.53 15.11
N GLN A 360 8.33 -8.32 14.53
CA GLN A 360 9.45 -7.57 13.95
C GLN A 360 10.55 -7.24 14.97
N ILE A 361 10.20 -7.10 16.27
CA ILE A 361 11.18 -6.83 17.33
C ILE A 361 12.08 -8.05 17.53
N VAL A 362 11.51 -9.25 17.49
CA VAL A 362 12.24 -10.51 17.69
C VAL A 362 13.25 -10.73 16.56
N MET A 363 12.88 -10.44 15.30
CA MET A 363 13.84 -10.50 14.20
C MET A 363 15.01 -9.53 14.38
N ILE A 364 14.77 -8.28 14.78
CA ILE A 364 15.84 -7.29 15.00
C ILE A 364 16.77 -7.73 16.14
N CYS A 365 16.23 -8.22 17.26
CA CYS A 365 17.04 -8.71 18.38
C CYS A 365 17.88 -9.93 17.99
N LEU A 366 17.32 -10.89 17.23
CA LEU A 366 18.07 -12.05 16.74
C LEU A 366 19.19 -11.65 15.76
N PHE A 367 18.95 -10.66 14.89
CA PHE A 367 19.99 -10.13 14.02
C PHE A 367 21.13 -9.46 14.80
N ILE A 368 20.82 -8.63 15.80
CA ILE A 368 21.86 -7.95 16.60
C ILE A 368 22.70 -8.97 17.38
N ILE A 369 22.07 -9.94 18.05
CA ILE A 369 22.78 -11.01 18.77
C ILE A 369 23.70 -11.81 17.83
N TYR A 370 23.23 -12.11 16.62
CA TYR A 370 24.03 -12.84 15.62
C TYR A 370 25.26 -12.06 15.12
N PHE A 371 25.23 -10.72 15.15
CA PHE A 371 26.36 -9.87 14.76
C PHE A 371 27.28 -9.50 15.93
N ASP A 372 26.80 -9.53 17.17
CA ASP A 372 27.63 -9.32 18.38
C ASP A 372 28.41 -10.59 18.79
N GLU A 373 28.06 -11.76 18.26
CA GLU A 373 28.77 -13.04 18.49
C GLU A 373 29.86 -13.38 17.44
N LYS A 374 30.20 -12.44 16.53
CA LYS A 374 31.32 -12.56 15.57
C LYS A 374 32.35 -11.47 15.78
#